data_AF-A0A7S0W6C9-F1
#
_entry.id   AF-A0A7S0W6C9-F1
#
_cell.length_a   1.000
_cell.length_b   1.000
_cell.length_c   1.000
_cell.angle_alpha   90.00
_cell.angle_beta   90.00
_cell.angle_gamma   90.00
#
_symmetry.space_group_name_H-M   'P 1'
#
loop_
_entity.id
_entity.type
_entity.pdbx_description
1 polymer ?
#
loop_
_entity_poly.entity_id
_entity_poly.type
_entity_poly.pdbx_seq_one_letter_code
_entity_poly.pdbx_strand_id
1 'polypeptide(L)'
;GGERRGATVLGMAALGESGLGPHSSSTVARYLALHEIDYSCSCDGERVYVDLTYSSARPDAPRRAFEVLSLLLGSTDVCPNALRRTQRAHRTEYEAGARTLEGAAGAAIWGLVADR
;
A
#
# COMPACT_ATOMS: atom_id res chain seq x y z
N GLY A 1 -15.63 -8.30 11.39
CA GLY A 1 -14.80 -7.07 11.41
C GLY A 1 -13.49 -7.23 10.65
N GLY A 2 -12.73 -8.32 10.90
CA GLY A 2 -11.39 -8.52 10.34
C GLY A 2 -11.30 -8.60 8.81
N GLU A 3 -12.23 -9.29 8.14
CA GLU A 3 -12.19 -9.45 6.67
C GLU A 3 -12.29 -8.11 5.91
N ARG A 4 -13.13 -7.19 6.39
CA ARG A 4 -13.26 -5.85 5.80
C ARG A 4 -11.97 -5.05 5.96
N ARG A 5 -11.31 -5.15 7.12
CA ARG A 5 -10.03 -4.49 7.37
C ARG A 5 -8.92 -5.04 6.48
N GLY A 6 -8.85 -6.36 6.30
CA GLY A 6 -7.88 -7.00 5.40
C GLY A 6 -8.08 -6.59 3.93
N ALA A 7 -9.33 -6.52 3.49
CA ALA A 7 -9.66 -6.05 2.14
C ALA A 7 -9.27 -4.58 1.92
N THR A 8 -9.52 -3.71 2.92
CA THR A 8 -9.10 -2.29 2.85
C THR A 8 -7.58 -2.15 2.79
N VAL A 9 -6.83 -2.85 3.65
CA VAL A 9 -5.35 -2.82 3.65
C VAL A 9 -4.80 -3.25 2.29
N LEU A 10 -5.31 -4.36 1.74
CA LEU A 10 -4.92 -4.85 0.42
C LEU A 10 -5.28 -3.88 -0.70
N GLY A 11 -6.46 -3.26 -0.63
CA GLY A 11 -6.90 -2.25 -1.59
C GLY A 11 -5.99 -1.03 -1.58
N MET A 12 -5.62 -0.53 -0.41
CA MET A 12 -4.73 0.63 -0.26
C MET A 12 -3.31 0.33 -0.76
N ALA A 13 -2.76 -0.84 -0.43
CA ALA A 13 -1.46 -1.26 -0.93
C ALA A 13 -1.47 -1.42 -2.46
N ALA A 14 -2.54 -2.02 -3.02
CA ALA A 14 -2.69 -2.18 -4.46
C ALA A 14 -2.88 -0.85 -5.20
N LEU A 15 -3.52 0.14 -4.57
CA LEU A 15 -3.72 1.47 -5.14
C LEU A 15 -2.39 2.14 -5.47
N GLY A 16 -1.41 2.10 -4.56
CA GLY A 16 -0.07 2.66 -4.81
C GLY A 16 0.66 2.02 -6.00
N GLU A 17 0.30 0.80 -6.37
CA GLU A 17 0.85 0.08 -7.52
C GLU A 17 0.07 0.26 -8.84
N SER A 18 -1.11 0.89 -8.80
CA SER A 18 -2.11 0.83 -9.88
C SER A 18 -1.95 1.88 -10.97
N GLY A 19 -1.15 2.92 -10.74
CA GLY A 19 -1.16 4.14 -11.56
C GLY A 19 -2.11 5.18 -10.97
N LEU A 20 -2.22 6.35 -11.62
CA LEU A 20 -2.99 7.49 -11.12
C LEU A 20 -3.76 8.15 -12.26
N GLY A 21 -5.08 8.22 -12.15
CA GLY A 21 -5.93 8.78 -13.20
C GLY A 21 -5.70 8.09 -14.55
N PRO A 22 -5.44 8.85 -15.63
CA PRO A 22 -5.19 8.27 -16.95
C PRO A 22 -3.77 7.69 -17.11
N HIS A 23 -2.94 7.72 -16.05
CA HIS A 23 -1.52 7.38 -16.14
C HIS A 23 -1.24 5.97 -15.62
N SER A 24 -0.50 5.19 -16.41
CA SER A 24 -0.04 3.86 -16.01
C SER A 24 0.91 3.92 -14.81
N SER A 25 1.02 2.82 -14.07
CA SER A 25 1.98 2.70 -12.94
C SER A 25 3.42 3.02 -13.35
N SER A 26 3.85 2.59 -14.54
CA SER A 26 5.19 2.89 -15.06
C SER A 26 5.41 4.37 -15.34
N THR A 27 4.37 5.06 -15.85
CA THR A 27 4.38 6.50 -16.10
C THR A 27 4.49 7.27 -14.79
N VAL A 28 3.68 6.89 -13.80
CA VAL A 28 3.69 7.48 -12.47
C VAL A 28 5.05 7.27 -11.81
N ALA A 29 5.57 6.04 -11.77
CA ALA A 29 6.88 5.73 -11.19
C ALA A 29 8.01 6.56 -11.81
N ARG A 30 8.00 6.71 -13.14
CA ARG A 30 8.99 7.55 -13.84
C ARG A 30 8.86 9.02 -13.46
N TYR A 31 7.63 9.53 -13.35
CA TYR A 31 7.38 10.91 -12.94
C TYR A 31 7.85 11.18 -11.50
N LEU A 32 7.51 10.29 -10.57
CA LEU A 32 7.94 10.34 -9.17
C LEU A 32 9.47 10.37 -9.06
N ALA A 33 10.16 9.46 -9.75
CA ALA A 33 11.61 9.40 -9.75
C ALA A 33 12.25 10.68 -10.33
N LEU A 34 11.70 11.22 -11.42
CA LEU A 34 12.22 12.45 -12.05
C LEU A 34 12.14 13.67 -11.12
N HIS A 35 11.13 13.70 -10.25
CA HIS A 35 10.85 14.82 -9.37
C HIS A 35 11.24 14.60 -7.91
N GLU A 36 11.87 13.46 -7.60
CA GLU A 36 12.25 13.08 -6.24
C GLU A 36 11.04 13.16 -5.29
N ILE A 37 9.92 12.61 -5.74
CA ILE A 37 8.67 12.51 -4.99
C ILE A 37 8.43 11.03 -4.70
N ASP A 38 7.97 10.74 -3.50
CA ASP A 38 7.47 9.43 -3.13
C ASP A 38 6.13 9.56 -2.42
N TYR A 39 5.31 8.52 -2.48
CA TYR A 39 4.11 8.46 -1.66
C TYR A 39 3.80 7.04 -1.23
N SER A 40 3.17 6.92 -0.07
CA SER A 40 2.65 5.65 0.42
C SER A 40 1.22 5.84 0.94
N CYS A 41 0.45 4.75 0.87
CA CYS A 41 -0.91 4.73 1.37
C CYS A 41 -1.03 3.63 2.41
N SER A 42 -1.53 3.98 3.58
CA SER A 42 -1.77 3.04 4.67
C SER A 42 -3.14 3.29 5.30
N CYS A 43 -3.61 2.35 6.11
CA CYS A 43 -4.86 2.52 6.85
C CYS A 43 -4.80 1.83 8.21
N ASP A 44 -5.50 2.41 9.19
CA ASP A 44 -5.79 1.76 10.46
C ASP A 44 -7.27 1.34 10.53
N GLY A 45 -7.79 1.08 11.74
CA GLY A 45 -9.18 0.67 11.92
C GLY A 45 -10.23 1.72 11.53
N GLU A 46 -9.85 3.00 11.49
CA GLU A 46 -10.78 4.13 11.31
C GLU A 46 -10.31 5.15 10.27
N ARG A 47 -9.03 5.09 9.85
CA ARG A 47 -8.38 6.16 9.09
C ARG A 47 -7.59 5.61 7.92
N VAL A 48 -7.52 6.42 6.87
CA VAL A 48 -6.62 6.25 5.74
C VAL A 48 -5.57 7.35 5.82
N TYR A 49 -4.31 6.96 5.68
CA TYR A 49 -3.17 7.87 5.65
C TYR A 49 -2.56 7.84 4.25
N VAL A 50 -2.22 9.01 3.76
CA VAL A 50 -1.41 9.18 2.55
C VAL A 50 -0.19 9.99 2.96
N ASP A 51 0.96 9.34 2.99
CA ASP A 51 2.24 9.97 3.29
C ASP A 51 2.89 10.39 1.98
N LEU A 52 3.24 11.66 1.88
CA LEU A 52 3.82 12.28 0.69
C LEU A 52 5.20 12.83 1.05
N THR A 53 6.23 12.34 0.40
CA THR A 53 7.62 12.76 0.62
C THR A 53 8.14 13.46 -0.63
N TYR A 54 8.86 14.57 -0.44
CA TYR A 54 9.48 15.29 -1.54
C TYR A 54 10.80 15.92 -1.12
N SER A 55 11.67 16.14 -2.11
CA SER A 55 12.96 16.81 -1.92
C SER A 55 12.79 18.33 -1.78
N SER A 56 13.23 18.90 -0.66
CA SER A 56 13.22 20.35 -0.45
C SER A 56 14.25 21.10 -1.30
N ALA A 57 15.21 20.39 -1.91
CA ALA A 57 16.20 20.96 -2.81
C ALA A 57 15.62 21.35 -4.18
N ARG A 58 14.39 20.92 -4.48
CA ARG A 58 13.70 21.14 -5.76
C ARG A 58 12.56 22.15 -5.53
N PRO A 59 12.62 23.38 -6.08
CA PRO A 59 11.62 24.43 -5.82
C PRO A 59 10.19 24.02 -6.19
N ASP A 60 10.03 23.22 -7.24
CA ASP A 60 8.72 22.77 -7.72
C ASP A 60 8.23 21.46 -7.09
N ALA A 61 9.06 20.75 -6.32
CA ALA A 61 8.70 19.44 -5.80
C ALA A 61 7.46 19.46 -4.88
N PRO A 62 7.26 20.44 -3.98
CA PRO A 62 6.03 20.51 -3.18
C PRO A 62 4.78 20.61 -4.05
N ARG A 63 4.79 21.50 -5.06
CA ARG A 63 3.66 21.70 -5.98
C ARG A 63 3.31 20.42 -6.72
N ARG A 64 4.33 19.75 -7.26
CA ARG A 64 4.16 18.47 -7.99
C ARG A 64 3.70 17.34 -7.08
N ALA A 65 4.15 17.33 -5.82
CA ALA A 65 3.71 16.35 -4.85
C ALA A 65 2.21 16.53 -4.54
N PHE A 66 1.73 17.77 -4.43
CA PHE A 66 0.28 18.06 -4.32
C PHE A 66 -0.51 17.69 -5.58
N GLU A 67 0.05 17.83 -6.77
CA GLU A 67 -0.58 17.33 -8.00
C GLU A 67 -0.77 15.80 -7.97
N VAL A 68 0.25 15.06 -7.53
CA VAL A 68 0.18 13.61 -7.33
C VAL A 68 -0.90 13.25 -6.33
N LEU A 69 -0.95 13.95 -5.18
CA LEU A 69 -1.99 13.74 -4.17
C LEU A 69 -3.39 14.02 -4.74
N SER A 70 -3.56 15.10 -5.52
CA SER A 70 -4.84 15.42 -6.16
C SER A 70 -5.28 14.33 -7.13
N LEU A 71 -4.34 13.75 -7.90
CA LEU A 71 -4.65 12.65 -8.81
C LEU A 71 -5.03 11.36 -8.06
N LEU A 72 -4.32 11.05 -6.98
CA LEU A 72 -4.61 9.91 -6.10
C LEU A 72 -6.01 10.02 -5.48
N LEU A 73 -6.38 11.20 -4.99
CA LEU A 73 -7.72 11.43 -4.41
C LEU A 73 -8.82 11.52 -5.47
N GLY A 74 -8.50 11.98 -6.68
CA GLY A 74 -9.45 12.12 -7.78
C GLY A 74 -9.72 10.83 -8.57
N SER A 75 -8.85 9.82 -8.46
CA SER A 75 -8.98 8.55 -9.19
C SER A 75 -8.41 7.40 -8.38
N THR A 76 -9.27 6.68 -7.67
CA THR A 76 -8.92 5.53 -6.83
C THR A 76 -9.07 4.19 -7.55
N ASP A 77 -8.82 4.17 -8.86
CA ASP A 77 -8.94 2.96 -9.67
C ASP A 77 -7.80 1.97 -9.36
N VAL A 78 -8.17 0.86 -8.73
CA VAL A 78 -7.25 -0.23 -8.44
C VAL A 78 -7.12 -1.15 -9.66
N CYS A 79 -5.93 -1.21 -10.23
CA CYS A 79 -5.60 -2.08 -11.34
C CYS A 79 -5.67 -3.55 -10.88
N PRO A 80 -6.44 -4.42 -11.57
CA PRO A 80 -6.57 -5.83 -11.18
C PRO A 80 -5.23 -6.59 -11.15
N ASN A 81 -4.28 -6.20 -12.02
CA ASN A 81 -2.94 -6.77 -12.02
C ASN A 81 -2.14 -6.34 -10.78
N ALA A 82 -2.25 -5.07 -10.36
CA ALA A 82 -1.62 -4.59 -9.15
C ALA A 82 -2.17 -5.35 -7.93
N LEU A 83 -3.49 -5.44 -7.80
CA LEU A 83 -4.14 -6.19 -6.72
C LEU A 83 -3.66 -7.65 -6.64
N ARG A 84 -3.55 -8.34 -7.78
CA ARG A 84 -3.03 -9.71 -7.82
C ARG A 84 -1.57 -9.82 -7.37
N ARG A 85 -0.72 -8.85 -7.73
CA ARG A 85 0.69 -8.83 -7.28
C ARG A 85 0.77 -8.57 -5.79
N THR A 86 0.04 -7.57 -5.29
CA THR A 86 0.00 -7.23 -3.86
C THR A 86 -0.53 -8.39 -3.02
N GLN A 87 -1.58 -9.09 -3.48
CA GLN A 87 -2.06 -10.32 -2.83
C GLN A 87 -1.00 -11.42 -2.77
N ARG A 88 -0.25 -11.64 -3.86
CA ARG A 88 0.84 -12.63 -3.90
C ARG A 88 1.99 -12.24 -2.97
N ALA A 89 2.35 -10.96 -2.92
CA ALA A 89 3.40 -10.44 -2.04
C ALA A 89 3.03 -10.68 -0.57
N HIS A 90 1.85 -10.23 -0.13
CA HIS A 90 1.39 -10.45 1.24
C HIS A 90 1.22 -11.92 1.61
N ARG A 91 0.75 -12.75 0.67
CA ARG A 91 0.71 -14.20 0.88
C ARG A 91 2.10 -14.77 1.13
N THR A 92 3.08 -14.34 0.34
CA THR A 92 4.48 -14.79 0.49
C THR A 92 5.05 -14.34 1.82
N GLU A 93 4.82 -13.09 2.22
CA GLU A 93 5.21 -12.55 3.52
C GLU A 93 4.57 -13.32 4.68
N TYR A 94 3.28 -13.62 4.59
CA TYR A 94 2.57 -14.41 5.58
C TYR A 94 3.14 -15.83 5.68
N GLU A 95 3.36 -16.51 4.55
CA GLU A 95 3.95 -17.85 4.51
C GLU A 95 5.40 -17.86 5.01
N ALA A 96 6.16 -16.78 4.80
CA ALA A 96 7.50 -16.62 5.34
C ALA A 96 7.49 -16.37 6.86
N GLY A 97 6.60 -15.49 7.33
CA GLY A 97 6.39 -15.20 8.74
C GLY A 97 5.91 -16.41 9.53
N ALA A 98 4.99 -17.21 8.97
CA ALA A 98 4.52 -18.45 9.59
C ALA A 98 5.63 -19.51 9.77
N ARG A 99 6.71 -19.41 8.99
CA ARG A 99 7.89 -20.30 9.10
C ARG A 99 8.91 -19.83 10.14
N THR A 100 8.74 -18.65 10.73
CA THR A 100 9.61 -18.20 11.83
C THR A 100 9.17 -18.81 13.16
N LEU A 101 10.10 -18.93 14.12
CA LEU A 101 9.79 -19.40 15.48
C LEU A 101 8.71 -18.55 16.16
N GLU A 102 8.72 -17.24 15.93
CA GLU A 102 7.72 -16.31 16.45
C GLU A 102 6.35 -16.51 15.78
N GLY A 103 6.32 -16.72 14.46
CA GLY A 103 5.08 -17.03 13.75
C GLY A 103 4.48 -18.36 14.18
N ALA A 104 5.32 -19.39 14.35
CA ALA A 104 4.90 -20.70 14.83
C ALA A 104 4.42 -20.66 16.29
N ALA A 105 5.12 -19.95 17.17
CA ALA A 105 4.72 -19.75 18.57
C ALA A 105 3.41 -18.96 18.67
N GLY A 106 3.25 -17.90 17.88
CA GLY A 106 2.03 -17.10 17.82
C GLY A 106 0.81 -17.92 17.35
N ALA A 107 0.99 -18.75 16.32
CA ALA A 107 -0.07 -19.65 15.84
C ALA A 107 -0.46 -20.72 16.88
N ALA A 108 0.52 -21.29 17.59
CA ALA A 108 0.27 -22.27 18.64
C ALA A 108 -0.48 -21.68 19.84
N ILE A 109 -0.11 -20.47 20.28
CA ILE A 109 -0.78 -19.76 21.37
C ILE A 109 -2.23 -19.42 20.98
N TRP A 110 -2.45 -18.93 19.76
CA TRP A 110 -3.82 -18.63 19.29
C TRP A 110 -4.68 -19.87 19.10
N GLY A 111 -4.12 -20.99 18.63
CA GLY A 111 -4.83 -22.27 18.53
C GLY A 111 -5.30 -22.79 19.89
N LEU A 112 -4.48 -22.67 20.93
CA LEU A 112 -4.83 -23.04 22.31
C LEU A 112 -5.96 -22.19 22.92
N VAL A 113 -6.13 -20.95 22.46
CA VAL A 113 -7.17 -20.03 22.94
C VAL A 113 -8.48 -20.24 22.19
N ALA A 114 -8.44 -20.67 20.93
CA ALA A 114 -9.63 -20.90 20.11
C ALA A 114 -10.36 -22.22 20.44
N ASP A 115 -9.67 -23.19 21.05
CA ASP A 115 -10.23 -24.48 21.50
C ASP A 115 -10.84 -24.43 22.92
N ARG A 116 -11.12 -23.23 23.46
CA ARG A 116 -11.84 -23.01 24.72
C ARG A 116 -13.09 -22.18 24.50
#